data_AF-A0A552IFM1-F1
#
_entry.id   AF-A0A552IFM1-F1
#
_cell.length_a   1.000
_cell.length_b   1.000
_cell.length_c   1.000
_cell.angle_alpha   90.00
_cell.angle_beta   90.00
_cell.angle_gamma   90.00
#
_symmetry.space_group_name_H-M   'P 1'
#
loop_
_entity.id
_entity.type
_entity.pdbx_description
1 polymer ?
#
loop_
_entity_poly.entity_id
_entity_poly.type
_entity_poly.pdbx_seq_one_letter_code
_entity_poly.pdbx_strand_id
1 'polypeptide(L)' 'MMWVNCSIAQKPKNLKRLGIDEISLRKGSGRYCAVLVDLDSHELIGLLNSRKQDKILEILQSWVIEVLSSIKVVTMDL' A
#
# COMPACT_ATOMS: atom_id res chain seq x y z
N MET A 1 -10.03 -21.83 -8.16
CA MET A 1 -8.67 -21.30 -7.94
C MET A 1 -8.81 -19.81 -7.69
N MET A 2 -8.94 -19.43 -6.42
CA MET A 2 -9.29 -18.08 -6.01
C MET A 2 -8.01 -17.24 -6.05
N TRP A 3 -7.78 -16.56 -7.16
CA TRP A 3 -6.71 -15.57 -7.27
C TRP A 3 -7.00 -14.48 -6.24
N VAL A 4 -5.98 -14.08 -5.48
CA VAL A 4 -6.10 -13.05 -4.45
C VAL A 4 -6.71 -11.80 -5.10
N ASN A 5 -7.97 -11.49 -4.76
CA ASN A 5 -8.60 -10.22 -5.08
C ASN A 5 -7.93 -9.14 -4.22
N CYS A 6 -6.74 -8.70 -4.63
CA CYS A 6 -5.97 -7.66 -3.93
C CYS A 6 -6.57 -6.28 -4.18
N SER A 7 -7.65 -5.99 -3.45
CA SER A 7 -8.19 -4.64 -3.29
C SER A 7 -8.60 -4.44 -1.83
N ILE A 8 -7.75 -4.89 -0.90
CA ILE A 8 -7.99 -4.67 0.54
C ILE A 8 -6.98 -3.61 0.96
N ALA A 9 -7.45 -2.39 1.14
CA ALA A 9 -6.74 -1.33 1.82
C ALA A 9 -7.63 -0.83 2.94
N GLN A 10 -7.17 -1.00 4.18
CA GLN A 10 -7.86 -0.45 5.33
C GLN A 10 -7.41 0.98 5.55
N LYS A 11 -8.32 1.85 5.95
CA LYS A 11 -7.95 3.20 6.40
C LYS A 11 -7.17 3.06 7.71
N PRO A 12 -5.88 3.41 7.75
CA PRO A 12 -5.08 3.24 8.96
C PRO A 12 -5.44 4.31 9.99
N LYS A 13 -5.28 3.98 11.27
CA LYS A 13 -5.46 4.93 12.38
C LYS A 13 -4.09 5.38 12.86
N ASN A 14 -3.89 6.70 12.92
CA ASN A 14 -2.71 7.32 13.51
C ASN A 14 -1.37 6.99 12.81
N LEU A 15 -1.41 6.65 11.51
CA LEU A 15 -0.23 6.35 10.68
C LEU A 15 0.76 7.52 10.66
N LYS A 16 2.01 7.29 11.08
CA LYS A 16 3.08 8.30 11.00
C LYS A 16 4.13 7.98 9.96
N ARG A 17 4.36 6.72 9.66
CA ARG A 17 5.43 6.27 8.77
C ARG A 17 4.88 5.22 7.82
N LEU A 18 4.76 5.56 6.55
CA LEU A 18 4.21 4.68 5.52
C LEU A 18 5.35 4.00 4.77
N GLY A 19 5.32 2.67 4.70
CA GLY A 19 6.14 1.89 3.79
C GLY A 19 5.34 1.53 2.55
N ILE A 20 5.93 1.72 1.37
CA ILE A 20 5.40 1.26 0.10
C ILE A 20 6.47 0.38 -0.54
N ASP A 21 6.11 -0.86 -0.84
CA ASP A 21 7.00 -1.84 -1.45
C ASP A 21 6.26 -2.57 -2.57
N GLU A 22 6.99 -3.36 -3.35
CA GLU A 22 6.42 -4.24 -4.35
C GLU A 22 6.60 -5.73 -4.03
N ILE A 23 5.62 -6.52 -4.43
CA ILE A 23 5.71 -7.98 -4.36
C ILE A 23 5.26 -8.61 -5.66
N SER A 24 6.12 -9.48 -6.21
CA SER A 24 5.77 -10.33 -7.35
C SER A 24 4.76 -11.38 -6.94
N LEU A 25 3.56 -11.37 -7.54
CA LEU A 25 2.53 -12.40 -7.33
C LEU A 25 3.03 -13.79 -7.70
N ARG A 26 3.86 -13.85 -8.74
CA ARG A 26 4.60 -15.04 -9.16
C ARG A 26 5.97 -14.58 -9.67
N LYS A 27 7.04 -15.10 -9.07
CA LYS A 27 8.42 -14.77 -9.48
C LYS A 27 8.59 -14.96 -11.00
N GLY A 28 9.17 -13.97 -11.67
CA GLY A 28 9.43 -13.99 -13.11
C GLY A 28 8.20 -13.76 -14.01
N SER A 29 7.01 -13.46 -13.45
CA SER A 29 5.80 -13.21 -14.24
C SER A 29 5.63 -11.76 -14.71
N GLY A 30 6.41 -10.83 -14.16
CA GLY A 30 6.24 -9.39 -14.36
C GLY A 30 4.96 -8.81 -13.74
N ARG A 31 4.22 -9.60 -12.95
CA ARG A 31 3.00 -9.17 -12.25
C ARG A 31 3.32 -8.82 -10.81
N TYR A 32 3.31 -7.52 -10.53
CA TYR A 32 3.64 -6.95 -9.23
C TYR A 32 2.42 -6.31 -8.57
N CYS A 33 2.33 -6.46 -7.26
CA CYS A 33 1.42 -5.76 -6.37
C CYS A 33 2.18 -4.73 -5.57
N ALA A 34 1.52 -3.63 -5.18
CA ALA A 34 2.05 -2.74 -4.16
C ALA A 34 1.60 -3.19 -2.77
N VAL A 35 2.50 -3.10 -1.80
CA VAL A 35 2.28 -3.41 -0.39
C VAL A 35 2.37 -2.09 0.38
N LEU A 36 1.33 -1.77 1.13
CA LEU A 36 1.30 -0.62 2.04
C LEU A 36 1.41 -1.13 3.47
N VAL A 37 2.40 -0.64 4.23
CA VAL A 37 2.65 -1.04 5.61
C VAL A 37 2.78 0.17 6.52
N ASP A 38 2.32 0.03 7.76
CA ASP A 38 2.69 0.95 8.83
C ASP A 38 4.07 0.53 9.35
N LEU A 39 5.06 1.41 9.23
CA LEU A 39 6.43 1.11 9.63
C LEU A 39 6.65 1.12 11.14
N ASP A 40 5.74 1.72 11.91
CA ASP A 40 5.83 1.77 13.37
C ASP A 40 5.18 0.52 14.00
N SER A 41 4.02 0.08 13.48
CA SER A 41 3.34 -1.13 13.98
C SER A 41 3.70 -2.41 13.23
N HIS A 42 4.37 -2.31 12.08
CA HIS A 42 4.61 -3.40 11.12
C HIS A 42 3.33 -4.07 10.61
N GLU A 43 2.19 -3.39 10.67
CA GLU A 43 0.92 -3.90 10.20
C GLU A 43 0.71 -3.64 8.70
N LEU A 44 0.12 -4.62 8.02
CA LEU A 44 -0.30 -4.49 6.63
C LEU A 44 -1.51 -3.56 6.53
N ILE A 45 -1.34 -2.42 5.88
CA ILE A 45 -2.40 -1.46 5.59
C ILE A 45 -3.19 -1.92 4.37
N GLY A 46 -2.48 -2.35 3.32
CA GLY A 46 -3.15 -2.83 2.12
C GLY A 46 -2.26 -3.51 1.11
N LEU A 47 -2.90 -4.31 0.26
CA LEU A 47 -2.31 -4.93 -0.92
C LEU A 47 -3.07 -4.48 -2.16
N LEU A 48 -2.36 -3.84 -3.07
CA LEU A 48 -2.92 -3.30 -4.29
C LEU A 48 -2.54 -4.22 -5.46
N ASN A 49 -3.52 -4.55 -6.29
CA ASN A 49 -3.32 -5.38 -7.49
C ASN A 49 -2.40 -4.78 -8.56
N SER A 50 -1.86 -3.58 -8.35
CA SER A 50 -0.97 -2.87 -9.26
C SER A 50 0.01 -2.00 -8.47
N ARG A 51 1.27 -1.96 -8.89
CA ARG A 51 2.30 -1.03 -8.38
C ARG A 51 2.27 0.36 -9.04
N LYS A 52 1.37 0.58 -10.01
CA LYS A 52 1.32 1.84 -10.76
C LYS A 52 0.85 2.99 -9.88
N GLN A 53 1.41 4.17 -10.16
CA GLN A 53 1.16 5.40 -9.40
C GLN A 53 -0.33 5.78 -9.34
N ASP A 54 -1.08 5.62 -10.44
CA ASP A 54 -2.51 5.91 -10.50
C ASP A 54 -3.31 5.10 -9.48
N LYS A 55 -2.98 3.81 -9.33
CA LYS A 55 -3.62 2.92 -8.38
C LYS A 55 -3.22 3.17 -6.93
N ILE A 56 -1.98 3.53 -6.69
CA ILE A 56 -1.55 3.96 -5.35
C ILE A 56 -2.25 5.28 -4.97
N LEU A 57 -2.33 6.23 -5.90
CA LEU A 57 -2.96 7.53 -5.70
C LEU A 57 -4.46 7.40 -5.39
N GLU A 58 -5.19 6.54 -6.10
CA GLU A 58 -6.61 6.26 -5.86
C GLU A 58 -6.86 5.85 -4.39
N ILE A 59 -5.98 5.02 -3.84
CA ILE A 59 -6.08 4.56 -2.44
C ILE A 59 -5.69 5.66 -1.47
N LEU A 60 -4.59 6.38 -1.72
CA LEU A 60 -4.18 7.49 -0.85
C LEU A 60 -5.24 8.59 -0.80
N GLN A 61 -5.87 8.91 -1.92
CA GLN A 61 -6.96 9.90 -2.00
C GLN A 61 -8.25 9.43 -1.30
N SER A 62 -8.45 8.11 -1.18
CA SER A 62 -9.56 7.56 -0.38
C SER A 62 -9.37 7.77 1.13
N TRP A 63 -8.14 8.07 1.58
CA TRP A 63 -7.87 8.41 2.97
C TRP A 63 -8.24 9.86 3.25
N VAL A 64 -8.84 10.11 4.41
CA VAL A 64 -9.17 11.48 4.82
C VAL A 64 -7.89 12.31 5.04
N ILE A 65 -7.98 13.62 4.82
CA ILE A 65 -6.84 14.54 4.86
C ILE A 65 -6.08 14.49 6.20
N GLU A 66 -6.77 14.19 7.29
CA GLU A 66 -6.19 14.07 8.63
C GLU A 66 -5.21 12.89 8.73
N VAL A 67 -5.45 11.79 7.99
CA VAL A 67 -4.51 10.66 7.95
C VAL A 67 -3.28 11.08 7.16
N LEU A 68 -3.47 11.63 5.96
CA LEU A 68 -2.39 12.02 5.05
C LEU A 68 -1.47 13.08 5.67
N SER A 69 -2.05 14.13 6.27
CA SER A 69 -1.29 15.20 6.94
C SER A 69 -0.52 14.72 8.18
N SER A 70 -0.87 13.55 8.72
CA SER A 70 -0.20 12.99 9.89
C SER A 70 1.03 12.14 9.57
N ILE A 71 1.20 11.75 8.30
CA ILE A 71 2.35 11.00 7.81
C ILE A 71 3.57 11.91 7.78
N LYS A 72 4.63 11.52 8.47
CA LYS A 72 5.90 12.25 8.58
C LYS A 72 6.99 11.67 7.69
N VAL A 73 6.91 10.38 7.41
CA VAL A 73 7.91 9.64 6.63
C VAL A 73 7.18 8.73 5.65
N VAL A 74 7.66 8.71 4.42
CA VAL A 74 7.30 7.70 3.44
C VAL A 74 8.60 7.05 2.98
N THR A 75 8.66 5.72 3.03
CA THR A 75 9.76 4.95 2.45
C THR A 75 9.23 4.19 1.26
N MET A 76 9.95 4.23 0.15
CA MET A 76 9.57 3.53 -1.08
C MET A 76 10.78 2.85 -1.66
N ASP A 77 10.63 1.57 -2.02
CA ASP A 77 11.53 0.85 -2.90
C ASP A 77 10.66 0.34 -4.06
N LEU A 78 10.80 0.93 -5.25
CA LEU A 78 9.96 0.68 -6.43
C LEU A 78 10.79 0.45 -7.69
#